data_AF-A0A4R6SAZ6-F1
#
_entry.id   AF-A0A4R6SAZ6-F1
#
_cell.length_a   1.000
_cell.length_b   1.000
_cell.length_c   1.000
_cell.angle_alpha   90.00
_cell.angle_beta   90.00
_cell.angle_gamma   90.00
#
_symmetry.space_group_name_H-M   'P 1'
#
loop_
_entity.id
_entity.type
_entity.pdbx_description
1 polymer ?
#
loop_
_entity_poly.entity_id
_entity_poly.type
_entity_poly.pdbx_seq_one_letter_code
_entity_poly.pdbx_strand_id
1 'polypeptide(L)'
;MAVRGVFAAAERAFGLLTEGRSAWWPLATAPVEVESVPFGALRWRLGEADVLVELTATTPVTTRIRIEQSGGDPVDWDAVLAAFASAAGDPGIHQVFGRLLNNETWVRIGDRASLSGEDAEAVIRAAQAQAYHWYQAGGPEERQRAEWLLAHAYTLAGVAERSAHHAERCWALTERHDLQDFDRAYAYLALSRAAALNGDPAGAESLRAKALAVPIADQADADAFRADASA
;
A
#
# COMPACT_ATOMS: atom_id res chain seq x y z
N MET A 1 -37.09 3.32 27.34
CA MET A 1 -37.55 3.35 25.93
C MET A 1 -36.78 4.41 25.14
N ALA A 2 -35.44 4.28 25.04
CA ALA A 2 -34.57 5.26 24.37
C ALA A 2 -33.36 4.64 23.64
N VAL A 3 -33.26 3.31 23.60
CA VAL A 3 -32.12 2.59 23.00
C VAL A 3 -32.33 2.35 21.49
N ARG A 4 -33.57 2.36 20.99
CA ARG A 4 -33.87 2.17 19.56
C ARG A 4 -33.50 3.37 18.66
N GLY A 5 -33.31 4.57 19.22
CA GLY A 5 -33.05 5.78 18.45
C GLY A 5 -31.59 5.98 18.04
N VAL A 6 -30.66 5.57 18.89
CA VAL A 6 -29.20 5.74 18.68
C VAL A 6 -28.66 4.70 17.69
N PHE A 7 -29.06 3.44 17.81
CA PHE A 7 -28.70 2.39 16.84
C PHE A 7 -29.16 2.70 15.42
N ALA A 8 -30.37 3.26 15.26
CA ALA A 8 -30.87 3.67 13.95
C ALA A 8 -30.09 4.88 13.37
N ALA A 9 -29.47 5.72 14.20
CA ALA A 9 -28.64 6.84 13.73
C ALA A 9 -27.24 6.35 13.29
N ALA A 10 -26.63 5.43 14.04
CA ALA A 10 -25.36 4.81 13.70
C ALA A 10 -25.46 3.91 12.44
N GLU A 11 -26.51 3.09 12.31
CA GLU A 11 -26.76 2.30 11.09
C GLU A 11 -27.00 3.19 9.86
N ARG A 12 -27.64 4.36 10.04
CA ARG A 12 -27.82 5.33 8.95
C ARG A 12 -26.51 6.00 8.55
N ALA A 13 -25.64 6.33 9.52
CA ALA A 13 -24.32 6.91 9.24
C ALA A 13 -23.40 5.90 8.54
N PHE A 14 -23.40 4.64 8.98
CA PHE A 14 -22.63 3.57 8.34
C PHE A 14 -23.17 3.27 6.93
N GLY A 15 -24.49 3.11 6.75
CA GLY A 15 -25.10 2.90 5.43
C GLY A 15 -24.90 4.05 4.43
N LEU A 16 -24.79 5.30 4.92
CA LEU A 16 -24.41 6.46 4.11
C LEU A 16 -22.95 6.41 3.62
N LEU A 17 -22.07 5.72 4.33
CA LEU A 17 -20.64 5.57 4.01
C LEU A 17 -20.31 4.30 3.23
N THR A 18 -21.16 3.26 3.28
CA THR A 18 -20.82 1.94 2.72
C THR A 18 -21.80 1.43 1.67
N GLU A 19 -23.10 1.74 1.76
CA GLU A 19 -24.14 1.01 1.01
C GLU A 19 -24.98 1.90 0.05
N GLY A 20 -24.91 3.23 0.17
CA GLY A 20 -25.61 4.16 -0.72
C GLY A 20 -24.82 4.55 -1.97
N ARG A 21 -25.48 4.81 -3.12
CA ARG A 21 -24.83 5.42 -4.30
C ARG A 21 -24.10 6.74 -3.98
N SER A 22 -24.52 7.45 -2.94
CA SER A 22 -23.89 8.67 -2.42
C SER A 22 -22.53 8.44 -1.75
N ALA A 23 -22.21 7.21 -1.35
CA ALA A 23 -20.90 6.84 -0.81
C ALA A 23 -19.84 6.65 -1.93
N TRP A 24 -20.29 6.27 -3.13
CA TRP A 24 -19.44 5.89 -4.26
C TRP A 24 -19.48 6.89 -5.44
N TRP A 25 -20.35 7.90 -5.38
CA TRP A 25 -20.56 8.93 -6.39
C TRP A 25 -20.77 10.29 -5.70
N PRO A 26 -20.30 11.43 -6.24
CA PRO A 26 -20.29 12.73 -5.54
C PRO A 26 -21.69 13.34 -5.42
N LEU A 27 -22.56 12.73 -4.62
CA LEU A 27 -23.93 13.19 -4.32
C LEU A 27 -24.09 13.71 -2.88
N ALA A 28 -23.03 13.68 -2.06
CA ALA A 28 -23.05 14.18 -0.69
C ALA A 28 -21.98 15.25 -0.49
N THR A 29 -22.38 16.53 -0.51
CA THR A 29 -21.52 17.71 -0.29
C THR A 29 -21.64 18.25 1.14
N ALA A 30 -21.89 17.40 2.14
CA ALA A 30 -21.87 17.83 3.53
C ALA A 30 -20.44 17.62 4.08
N PRO A 31 -19.77 18.67 4.60
CA PRO A 31 -18.44 18.52 5.18
C PRO A 31 -18.50 17.64 6.44
N VAL A 32 -17.58 16.68 6.54
CA VAL A 32 -17.34 15.90 7.75
C VAL A 32 -16.20 16.59 8.50
N GLU A 33 -16.47 17.10 9.69
CA GLU A 33 -15.44 17.62 10.59
C GLU A 33 -14.91 16.47 11.46
N VAL A 34 -13.58 16.26 11.44
CA VAL A 34 -12.90 15.23 12.23
C VAL A 34 -11.88 15.91 13.14
N GLU A 35 -12.01 15.71 14.45
CA GLU A 35 -11.07 16.19 15.46
C GLU A 35 -10.26 15.01 16.03
N SER A 36 -8.93 15.13 16.05
CA SER A 36 -8.03 14.10 16.62
C SER A 36 -7.93 14.27 18.14
N VAL A 37 -8.07 13.18 18.89
CA VAL A 37 -7.86 13.17 20.35
C VAL A 37 -6.73 12.20 20.67
N PRO A 38 -5.75 12.55 21.54
CA PRO A 38 -4.66 11.63 21.87
C PRO A 38 -5.15 10.51 22.80
N PHE A 39 -4.64 9.29 22.64
CA PHE A 39 -4.82 8.22 23.63
C PHE A 39 -3.53 7.44 23.89
N GLY A 40 -3.43 6.87 25.08
CA GLY A 40 -2.40 5.92 25.50
C GLY A 40 -3.04 4.62 25.96
N ALA A 41 -2.40 3.49 25.70
CA ALA A 41 -2.86 2.18 26.14
C ALA A 41 -2.50 1.95 27.62
N LEU A 42 -3.47 1.54 28.45
CA LEU A 42 -3.25 1.16 29.85
C LEU A 42 -3.98 -0.13 30.21
N ARG A 43 -3.32 -0.95 31.03
CA ARG A 43 -3.75 -2.25 31.54
C ARG A 43 -4.17 -2.11 33.00
N TRP A 44 -5.28 -2.73 33.41
CA TRP A 44 -5.71 -2.75 34.82
C TRP A 44 -6.07 -4.16 35.28
N ARG A 45 -5.94 -4.41 36.59
CA ARG A 45 -6.23 -5.70 37.25
C ARG A 45 -7.07 -5.43 38.51
N LEU A 46 -8.11 -6.24 38.76
CA LEU A 46 -8.96 -6.09 39.96
C LEU A 46 -9.36 -7.49 40.50
N GLY A 47 -8.80 -7.87 41.65
CA GLY A 47 -9.05 -9.19 42.25
C GLY A 47 -8.40 -10.36 41.49
N GLU A 48 -9.10 -11.50 41.39
CA GLU A 48 -8.67 -12.70 40.63
C GLU A 48 -8.89 -12.58 39.11
N ALA A 49 -9.43 -11.45 38.61
CA ALA A 49 -9.72 -11.27 37.20
C ALA A 49 -8.52 -10.62 36.46
N ASP A 50 -8.07 -11.29 35.40
CA ASP A 50 -7.16 -10.73 34.40
C ASP A 50 -7.96 -10.03 33.30
N VAL A 51 -7.67 -8.74 33.06
CA VAL A 51 -8.14 -8.04 31.86
C VAL A 51 -7.09 -8.25 30.77
N LEU A 52 -7.47 -8.98 29.72
CA LEU A 52 -6.70 -9.04 28.47
C LEU A 52 -7.22 -7.92 27.55
N VAL A 53 -6.32 -7.00 27.18
CA VAL A 53 -6.54 -6.07 26.07
C VAL A 53 -5.70 -6.57 24.92
N GLU A 54 -6.35 -7.13 23.90
CA GLU A 54 -5.72 -7.45 22.63
C GLU A 54 -6.63 -6.94 21.52
N LEU A 55 -6.09 -6.02 20.73
CA LEU A 55 -6.74 -5.40 19.59
C LEU A 55 -6.30 -6.16 18.35
N THR A 56 -7.20 -6.95 17.79
CA THR A 56 -7.03 -7.56 16.47
C THR A 56 -7.93 -6.83 15.50
N ALA A 57 -7.42 -6.40 14.36
CA ALA A 57 -8.22 -5.87 13.25
C ALA A 57 -7.71 -6.53 11.97
N THR A 58 -8.60 -6.86 11.04
CA THR A 58 -8.21 -7.36 9.73
C THR A 58 -9.12 -6.77 8.67
N THR A 59 -8.44 -6.07 7.80
CA THR A 59 -8.64 -5.83 6.39
C THR A 59 -7.88 -6.91 5.60
N PRO A 60 -7.97 -6.99 4.28
CA PRO A 60 -8.59 -8.08 3.47
C PRO A 60 -8.54 -9.56 3.92
N VAL A 61 -7.97 -9.94 5.07
CA VAL A 61 -8.31 -11.20 5.74
C VAL A 61 -9.51 -10.94 6.67
N THR A 62 -10.35 -11.93 6.98
CA THR A 62 -11.41 -11.76 7.98
C THR A 62 -10.78 -11.68 9.38
N THR A 63 -10.78 -10.51 10.03
CA THR A 63 -10.62 -10.48 11.50
C THR A 63 -11.99 -10.72 12.06
N ARG A 64 -12.05 -11.64 13.01
CA ARG A 64 -13.17 -11.73 13.93
C ARG A 64 -12.73 -11.10 15.26
N ILE A 65 -13.07 -9.83 15.49
CA ILE A 65 -12.95 -9.23 16.82
C ILE A 65 -14.13 -9.75 17.63
N ARG A 66 -13.87 -10.64 18.58
CA ARG A 66 -14.90 -11.09 19.51
C ARG A 66 -14.76 -10.28 20.79
N ILE A 67 -15.54 -9.21 20.89
CA ILE A 67 -15.70 -8.44 22.13
C ILE A 67 -16.80 -9.13 22.93
N GLU A 68 -16.42 -9.96 23.89
CA GLU A 68 -17.36 -10.54 24.85
C GLU A 68 -17.36 -9.73 26.13
N GLN A 69 -18.48 -9.08 26.39
CA GLN A 69 -18.76 -8.43 27.65
C GLN A 69 -19.75 -9.28 28.45
N SER A 70 -19.31 -9.82 29.57
CA SER A 70 -20.16 -10.48 30.56
C SER A 70 -20.39 -9.54 31.74
N GLY A 71 -21.46 -8.73 31.65
CA GLY A 71 -21.85 -7.75 32.67
C GLY A 71 -21.16 -6.38 32.51
N GLY A 72 -21.73 -5.36 33.14
CA GLY A 72 -21.29 -3.95 33.04
C GLY A 72 -22.08 -3.12 32.03
N ASP A 73 -21.72 -1.85 31.87
CA ASP A 73 -22.39 -0.90 30.98
C ASP A 73 -22.09 -1.19 29.50
N PRO A 74 -23.02 -0.92 28.56
CA PRO A 74 -22.86 -1.28 27.15
C PRO A 74 -21.62 -0.68 26.49
N VAL A 75 -21.01 -1.42 25.56
CA VAL A 75 -19.93 -0.94 24.68
C VAL A 75 -20.38 0.32 23.93
N ASP A 76 -19.54 1.36 24.00
CA ASP A 76 -19.67 2.57 23.20
C ASP A 76 -19.14 2.32 21.77
N TRP A 77 -20.04 1.94 20.87
CA TRP A 77 -19.71 1.66 19.47
C TRP A 77 -19.25 2.90 18.70
N ASP A 78 -19.71 4.09 19.08
CA ASP A 78 -19.29 5.34 18.44
C ASP A 78 -17.81 5.60 18.77
N ALA A 79 -17.38 5.33 20.00
CA ALA A 79 -15.98 5.38 20.39
C ALA A 79 -15.11 4.32 19.68
N VAL A 80 -15.64 3.11 19.47
CA VAL A 80 -14.93 2.05 18.73
C VAL A 80 -14.76 2.42 17.25
N LEU A 81 -15.79 2.95 16.61
CA LEU A 81 -15.75 3.39 15.21
C LEU A 81 -14.83 4.62 15.05
N ALA A 82 -14.84 5.55 16.00
CA ALA A 82 -13.92 6.69 16.02
C ALA A 82 -12.46 6.25 16.16
N ALA A 83 -12.18 5.25 17.01
CA ALA A 83 -10.84 4.67 17.13
C ALA A 83 -10.39 3.99 15.83
N PHE A 84 -11.31 3.30 15.13
CA PHE A 84 -11.02 2.71 13.82
C PHE A 84 -10.73 3.77 12.74
N ALA A 85 -11.54 4.84 12.69
CA ALA A 85 -11.33 5.95 11.76
C ALA A 85 -10.00 6.70 12.05
N SER A 86 -9.66 6.89 13.33
CA SER A 86 -8.38 7.47 13.73
C SER A 86 -7.20 6.57 13.37
N ALA A 87 -7.33 5.25 13.55
CA ALA A 87 -6.30 4.28 13.16
C ALA A 87 -6.12 4.23 11.64
N ALA A 88 -7.20 4.37 10.86
CA ALA A 88 -7.12 4.41 9.39
C ALA A 88 -6.33 5.61 8.86
N GLY A 89 -6.20 6.69 9.63
CA GLY A 89 -5.34 7.84 9.33
C GLY A 89 -3.91 7.72 9.87
N ASP A 90 -3.58 6.65 10.61
CA ASP A 90 -2.24 6.45 11.18
C ASP A 90 -1.23 6.10 10.05
N PRO A 91 -0.09 6.80 9.96
CA PRO A 91 0.99 6.44 9.03
C PRO A 91 1.41 4.96 9.11
N GLY A 92 1.37 4.35 10.29
CA GLY A 92 1.68 2.93 10.48
C GLY A 92 0.74 2.00 9.71
N ILE A 93 -0.53 2.36 9.55
CA ILE A 93 -1.48 1.58 8.74
C ILE A 93 -1.14 1.68 7.26
N HIS A 94 -0.79 2.86 6.76
CA HIS A 94 -0.31 3.01 5.39
C HIS A 94 0.94 2.16 5.15
N GLN A 95 1.89 2.11 6.08
CA GLN A 95 3.08 1.26 5.93
C GLN A 95 2.75 -0.24 5.89
N VAL A 96 1.77 -0.70 6.68
CA VAL A 96 1.29 -2.09 6.63
C VAL A 96 0.70 -2.41 5.27
N PHE A 97 -0.21 -1.59 4.76
CA PHE A 97 -0.81 -1.79 3.44
C PHE A 97 0.22 -1.68 2.31
N GLY A 98 1.16 -0.74 2.40
CA GLY A 98 2.26 -0.62 1.44
C GLY A 98 3.05 -1.93 1.30
N ARG A 99 3.40 -2.59 2.42
CA ARG A 99 4.07 -3.90 2.40
C ARG A 99 3.18 -5.03 1.90
N LEU A 100 1.93 -5.09 2.35
CA LEU A 100 1.00 -6.16 1.95
C LEU A 100 0.74 -6.12 0.44
N LEU A 101 0.42 -4.95 -0.10
CA LEU A 101 0.13 -4.77 -1.52
C LEU A 101 1.38 -4.93 -2.39
N ASN A 102 2.56 -4.58 -1.86
CA ASN A 102 3.84 -4.89 -2.52
C ASN A 102 3.99 -6.40 -2.71
N ASN A 103 3.85 -7.17 -1.64
CA ASN A 103 3.99 -8.63 -1.67
C ASN A 103 2.89 -9.28 -2.52
N GLU A 104 1.65 -8.78 -2.44
CA GLU A 104 0.55 -9.23 -3.28
C GLU A 104 0.86 -8.99 -4.78
N THR A 105 1.41 -7.83 -5.12
CA THR A 105 1.79 -7.51 -6.50
C THR A 105 2.81 -8.54 -7.02
N TRP A 106 3.83 -8.88 -6.23
CA TRP A 106 4.81 -9.90 -6.60
C TRP A 106 4.23 -11.30 -6.73
N VAL A 107 3.36 -11.72 -5.79
CA VAL A 107 2.62 -12.99 -5.88
C VAL A 107 1.78 -13.04 -7.15
N ARG A 108 1.14 -11.92 -7.51
CA ARG A 108 0.38 -11.80 -8.75
C ARG A 108 1.29 -11.80 -9.97
N ILE A 109 2.49 -11.25 -9.95
CA ILE A 109 3.41 -11.31 -11.10
C ILE A 109 3.89 -12.76 -11.32
N GLY A 110 4.42 -13.41 -10.28
CA GLY A 110 5.03 -14.74 -10.37
C GLY A 110 6.24 -14.75 -11.31
N ASP A 111 6.44 -15.83 -12.06
CA ASP A 111 7.58 -15.99 -13.00
C ASP A 111 7.26 -15.51 -14.43
N ARG A 112 6.24 -14.65 -14.60
CA ARG A 112 5.69 -14.30 -15.91
C ARG A 112 6.44 -13.13 -16.56
N ALA A 113 6.89 -13.33 -17.80
CA ALA A 113 7.56 -12.30 -18.59
C ALA A 113 6.60 -11.25 -19.20
N SER A 114 5.29 -11.53 -19.26
CA SER A 114 4.27 -10.61 -19.75
C SER A 114 2.90 -10.92 -19.16
N LEU A 115 2.05 -9.91 -19.04
CA LEU A 115 0.68 -10.00 -18.53
C LEU A 115 -0.29 -9.30 -19.51
N SER A 116 -1.53 -9.77 -19.55
CA SER A 116 -2.57 -9.14 -20.38
C SER A 116 -3.95 -9.30 -19.74
N GLY A 117 -4.93 -8.53 -20.24
CA GLY A 117 -6.31 -8.58 -19.77
C GLY A 117 -6.43 -8.31 -18.27
N GLU A 118 -7.30 -9.07 -17.60
CA GLU A 118 -7.62 -8.86 -16.19
C GLU A 118 -6.41 -9.09 -15.26
N ASP A 119 -5.48 -9.98 -15.64
CA ASP A 119 -4.28 -10.23 -14.85
C ASP A 119 -3.34 -9.01 -14.83
N ALA A 120 -3.14 -8.38 -15.99
CA ALA A 120 -2.36 -7.14 -16.08
C ALA A 120 -3.02 -6.03 -15.26
N GLU A 121 -4.33 -5.86 -15.40
CA GLU A 121 -5.11 -4.87 -14.66
C GLU A 121 -5.06 -5.09 -13.14
N ALA A 122 -5.11 -6.34 -12.68
CA ALA A 122 -5.01 -6.68 -11.27
C ALA A 122 -3.62 -6.37 -10.69
N VAL A 123 -2.54 -6.65 -11.44
CA VAL A 123 -1.18 -6.30 -11.04
C VAL A 123 -0.99 -4.79 -10.99
N ILE A 124 -1.48 -4.06 -12.00
CA ILE A 124 -1.41 -2.59 -12.04
C ILE A 124 -2.15 -1.98 -10.86
N ARG A 125 -3.38 -2.43 -10.57
CA ARG A 125 -4.16 -1.90 -9.43
C ARG A 125 -3.48 -2.16 -8.08
N ALA A 126 -2.91 -3.34 -7.89
CA ALA A 126 -2.16 -3.66 -6.67
C ALA A 126 -0.92 -2.76 -6.52
N ALA A 127 -0.15 -2.57 -7.60
CA ALA A 127 1.01 -1.67 -7.61
C ALA A 127 0.61 -0.20 -7.36
N GLN A 128 -0.48 0.28 -7.95
CA GLN A 128 -1.00 1.64 -7.72
C GLN A 128 -1.45 1.84 -6.28
N ALA A 129 -2.16 0.86 -5.71
CA ALA A 129 -2.60 0.92 -4.32
C ALA A 129 -1.40 0.91 -3.36
N GLN A 130 -0.40 0.06 -3.62
CA GLN A 130 0.87 0.05 -2.89
C GLN A 130 1.54 1.43 -2.93
N ALA A 131 1.64 2.05 -4.11
CA ALA A 131 2.29 3.33 -4.27
C ALA A 131 1.53 4.43 -3.52
N TYR A 132 0.20 4.44 -3.60
CA TYR A 132 -0.63 5.35 -2.81
C TYR A 132 -0.23 5.30 -1.33
N HIS A 133 -0.15 4.10 -0.73
CA HIS A 133 0.21 3.98 0.68
C HIS A 133 1.63 4.46 1.00
N TRP A 134 2.62 4.22 0.15
CA TRP A 134 3.98 4.73 0.35
C TRP A 134 4.12 6.24 0.18
N TYR A 135 3.29 6.86 -0.66
CA TYR A 135 3.26 8.32 -0.74
C TYR A 135 2.66 8.97 0.51
N GLN A 136 1.80 8.26 1.25
CA GLN A 136 1.24 8.75 2.50
C GLN A 136 2.17 8.59 3.70
N ALA A 137 2.95 7.50 3.77
CA ALA A 137 3.73 7.18 4.99
C ALA A 137 5.13 6.58 4.78
N GLY A 138 5.55 6.39 3.53
CA GLY A 138 6.88 5.90 3.18
C GLY A 138 7.92 7.02 3.12
N GLY A 139 9.17 6.65 3.30
CA GLY A 139 10.33 7.51 3.08
C GLY A 139 10.78 7.52 1.62
N PRO A 140 11.95 8.10 1.33
CA PRO A 140 12.50 8.17 -0.03
C PRO A 140 12.65 6.80 -0.71
N GLU A 141 13.18 5.80 0.00
CA GLU A 141 13.39 4.46 -0.53
C GLU A 141 12.07 3.78 -0.91
N GLU A 142 11.07 3.82 -0.02
CA GLU A 142 9.79 3.17 -0.29
C GLU A 142 9.05 3.82 -1.46
N ARG A 143 9.13 5.14 -1.60
CA ARG A 143 8.54 5.85 -2.74
C ARG A 143 9.26 5.53 -4.04
N GLN A 144 10.59 5.44 -4.02
CA GLN A 144 11.36 5.05 -5.20
C GLN A 144 11.01 3.62 -5.62
N ARG A 145 10.97 2.67 -4.68
CA ARG A 145 10.65 1.27 -4.94
C ARG A 145 9.20 1.09 -5.41
N ALA A 146 8.29 1.95 -4.95
CA ALA A 146 6.91 2.01 -5.46
C ALA A 146 6.85 2.43 -6.94
N GLU A 147 7.59 3.48 -7.33
CA GLU A 147 7.68 3.91 -8.73
C GLU A 147 8.36 2.84 -9.60
N TRP A 148 9.37 2.15 -9.06
CA TRP A 148 9.99 1.02 -9.72
C TRP A 148 8.98 -0.11 -10.00
N LEU A 149 8.20 -0.51 -9.00
CA LEU A 149 7.20 -1.58 -9.14
C LEU A 149 6.10 -1.21 -10.12
N LEU A 150 5.66 0.06 -10.14
CA LEU A 150 4.75 0.59 -11.14
C LEU A 150 5.33 0.51 -12.55
N ALA A 151 6.57 0.94 -12.75
CA ALA A 151 7.25 0.85 -14.04
C ALA A 151 7.34 -0.61 -14.51
N HIS A 152 7.66 -1.53 -13.60
CA HIS A 152 7.73 -2.95 -13.89
C HIS A 152 6.35 -3.55 -14.25
N ALA A 153 5.31 -3.25 -13.47
CA ALA A 153 3.93 -3.69 -13.74
C ALA A 153 3.44 -3.23 -15.12
N TYR A 154 3.66 -1.97 -15.48
CA TYR A 154 3.30 -1.46 -16.79
C TYR A 154 4.16 -2.02 -17.92
N THR A 155 5.41 -2.37 -17.64
CA THR A 155 6.27 -3.08 -18.60
C THR A 155 5.71 -4.46 -18.92
N LEU A 156 5.36 -5.24 -17.89
CA LEU A 156 4.76 -6.56 -18.05
C LEU A 156 3.43 -6.49 -18.81
N ALA A 157 2.64 -5.44 -18.58
CA ALA A 157 1.38 -5.19 -19.27
C ALA A 157 1.54 -4.63 -20.71
N GLY A 158 2.76 -4.32 -21.16
CA GLY A 158 3.02 -3.75 -22.48
C GLY A 158 2.57 -2.29 -22.66
N VAL A 159 2.37 -1.54 -21.57
CA VAL A 159 1.91 -0.14 -21.62
C VAL A 159 3.11 0.80 -21.57
N ALA A 160 3.70 1.03 -22.74
CA ALA A 160 5.01 1.67 -22.90
C ALA A 160 5.11 3.09 -22.29
N GLU A 161 4.10 3.94 -22.52
CA GLU A 161 4.07 5.32 -22.01
C GLU A 161 4.07 5.36 -20.48
N ARG A 162 3.26 4.52 -19.84
CA ARG A 162 3.16 4.47 -18.37
C ARG A 162 4.39 3.85 -17.73
N SER A 163 4.98 2.84 -18.37
CA SER A 163 6.26 2.27 -17.95
C SER A 163 7.35 3.35 -17.92
N ALA A 164 7.50 4.12 -19.00
CA ALA A 164 8.47 5.21 -19.06
C ALA A 164 8.22 6.29 -18.00
N HIS A 165 6.96 6.73 -17.85
CA HIS A 165 6.60 7.73 -16.84
C HIS A 165 7.06 7.33 -15.43
N HIS A 166 6.77 6.10 -15.01
CA HIS A 166 7.14 5.63 -13.67
C HIS A 166 8.64 5.33 -13.55
N ALA A 167 9.30 4.86 -14.62
CA ALA A 167 10.74 4.68 -14.63
C ALA A 167 11.51 6.01 -14.47
N GLU A 168 11.07 7.07 -15.15
CA GLU A 168 11.63 8.42 -15.00
C GLU A 168 11.42 8.98 -13.59
N ARG A 169 10.26 8.74 -12.98
CA ARG A 169 9.99 9.14 -11.60
C ARG A 169 10.84 8.38 -10.60
N CYS A 170 11.00 7.08 -10.79
CA CYS A 170 11.90 6.23 -10.00
C CYS A 170 13.34 6.76 -10.05
N TRP A 171 13.83 7.08 -11.26
CA TRP A 171 15.15 7.69 -11.44
C TRP A 171 15.25 9.08 -10.78
N ALA A 172 14.26 9.94 -10.95
CA ALA A 172 14.24 11.27 -10.34
C ALA A 172 14.28 11.21 -8.79
N LEU A 173 13.58 10.25 -8.18
CA LEU A 173 13.64 10.03 -6.73
C LEU A 173 15.02 9.51 -6.30
N THR A 174 15.59 8.59 -7.09
CA THR A 174 16.94 8.05 -6.87
C THR A 174 17.97 9.18 -6.86
N GLU A 175 17.96 10.07 -7.86
CA GLU A 175 18.89 11.20 -7.93
C GLU A 175 18.64 12.22 -6.82
N ARG A 176 17.38 12.59 -6.59
CA ARG A 176 17.01 13.60 -5.60
C ARG A 176 17.46 13.24 -4.19
N HIS A 177 17.39 11.96 -3.84
CA HIS A 177 17.68 11.44 -2.51
C HIS A 177 19.05 10.74 -2.43
N ASP A 178 19.83 10.80 -3.50
CA ASP A 178 21.14 10.16 -3.65
C ASP A 178 21.14 8.68 -3.26
N LEU A 179 20.09 7.97 -3.66
CA LEU A 179 19.98 6.53 -3.41
C LEU A 179 21.07 5.80 -4.21
N GLN A 180 21.73 4.85 -3.56
CA GLN A 180 22.85 4.08 -4.10
C GLN A 180 22.50 2.59 -4.15
N ASP A 181 23.51 1.77 -4.45
CA ASP A 181 23.42 0.32 -4.26
C ASP A 181 22.26 -0.26 -5.09
N PHE A 182 21.51 -1.20 -4.51
CA PHE A 182 20.35 -1.86 -5.08
C PHE A 182 19.34 -0.90 -5.72
N ASP A 183 18.96 0.17 -5.03
CA ASP A 183 17.94 1.11 -5.51
C ASP A 183 18.37 1.80 -6.80
N ARG A 184 19.64 2.20 -6.89
CA ARG A 184 20.20 2.84 -8.09
C ARG A 184 20.31 1.87 -9.26
N ALA A 185 20.70 0.63 -8.99
CA ALA A 185 20.78 -0.42 -10.01
C ALA A 185 19.39 -0.69 -10.63
N TYR A 186 18.37 -0.85 -9.79
CA TYR A 186 17.00 -1.09 -10.25
C TYR A 186 16.35 0.12 -10.93
N ALA A 187 16.71 1.35 -10.55
CA ALA A 187 16.25 2.55 -11.27
C ALA A 187 16.73 2.57 -12.73
N TYR A 188 18.01 2.25 -12.97
CA TYR A 188 18.54 2.10 -14.34
C TYR A 188 17.88 0.93 -15.08
N LEU A 189 17.62 -0.19 -14.40
CA LEU A 189 16.93 -1.33 -15.01
C LEU A 189 15.48 -0.98 -15.41
N ALA A 190 14.76 -0.20 -14.61
CA ALA A 190 13.42 0.29 -14.97
C ALA A 190 13.47 1.16 -16.23
N LEU A 191 14.40 2.12 -16.31
CA LEU A 191 14.61 2.94 -17.51
C LEU A 191 14.97 2.07 -18.72
N SER A 192 15.84 1.08 -18.55
CA SER A 192 16.24 0.14 -19.61
C SER A 192 15.03 -0.62 -20.16
N ARG A 193 14.21 -1.19 -19.28
CA ARG A 193 13.02 -1.95 -19.67
C ARG A 193 11.97 -1.07 -20.36
N ALA A 194 11.77 0.15 -19.87
CA ALA A 194 10.89 1.13 -20.51
C ALA A 194 11.40 1.55 -21.90
N ALA A 195 12.71 1.77 -22.06
CA ALA A 195 13.31 2.12 -23.35
C ALA A 195 13.13 0.99 -24.38
N ALA A 196 13.40 -0.26 -23.98
CA ALA A 196 13.20 -1.43 -24.84
C ALA A 196 11.74 -1.55 -25.31
N LEU A 197 10.80 -1.38 -24.38
CA LEU A 197 9.37 -1.43 -24.68
C LEU A 197 8.90 -0.28 -25.60
N ASN A 198 9.55 0.88 -25.52
CA ASN A 198 9.30 2.03 -26.41
C ASN A 198 10.05 1.96 -27.75
N GLY A 199 10.71 0.83 -28.06
CA GLY A 199 11.40 0.64 -29.34
C GLY A 199 12.78 1.29 -29.43
N ASP A 200 13.42 1.58 -28.30
CA ASP A 200 14.81 2.04 -28.23
C ASP A 200 15.74 0.97 -27.61
N PRO A 201 16.10 -0.09 -28.38
CA PRO A 201 16.95 -1.17 -27.89
C PRO A 201 18.39 -0.72 -27.61
N ALA A 202 18.89 0.31 -28.30
CA ALA A 202 20.24 0.83 -28.09
C ALA A 202 20.33 1.60 -26.76
N GLY A 203 19.34 2.45 -26.48
CA GLY A 203 19.21 3.13 -25.20
C GLY A 203 19.00 2.13 -24.06
N ALA A 204 18.16 1.11 -24.27
CA ALA A 204 17.97 0.03 -23.32
C ALA A 204 19.29 -0.66 -22.94
N GLU A 205 20.08 -1.11 -23.92
CA GLU A 205 21.35 -1.79 -23.62
C GLU A 205 22.35 -0.87 -22.91
N SER A 206 22.40 0.42 -23.28
CA SER A 206 23.24 1.40 -22.56
C SER A 206 22.82 1.57 -21.10
N LEU A 207 21.51 1.64 -20.83
CA LEU A 207 20.97 1.75 -19.47
C LEU A 207 21.18 0.46 -18.68
N ARG A 208 21.01 -0.71 -19.29
CA ARG A 208 21.29 -2.01 -18.68
C ARG A 208 22.74 -2.16 -18.28
N ALA A 209 23.67 -1.71 -19.12
CA ALA A 209 25.09 -1.69 -18.81
C ALA A 209 25.41 -0.78 -17.61
N LYS A 210 24.75 0.39 -17.51
CA LYS A 210 24.86 1.26 -16.32
C LYS A 210 24.31 0.57 -15.08
N ALA A 211 23.18 -0.13 -15.20
CA ALA A 211 22.56 -0.87 -14.11
C ALA A 211 23.50 -1.95 -13.56
N LEU A 212 24.11 -2.75 -14.44
CA LEU A 212 25.10 -3.79 -14.10
C LEU A 212 26.41 -3.26 -13.52
N ALA A 213 26.74 -1.98 -13.77
CA ALA A 213 27.95 -1.34 -13.26
C ALA A 213 27.77 -0.73 -11.86
N VAL A 214 26.54 -0.67 -11.33
CA VAL A 214 26.29 -0.18 -9.97
C VAL A 214 26.82 -1.20 -8.96
N PRO A 215 27.67 -0.80 -8.00
CA PRO A 215 28.13 -1.70 -6.95
C PRO A 215 26.97 -1.99 -5.99
N ILE A 216 26.67 -3.28 -5.80
CA ILE A 216 25.71 -3.76 -4.80
C ILE A 216 26.47 -4.42 -3.67
N ALA A 217 26.26 -3.96 -2.43
CA ALA A 217 27.10 -4.35 -1.29
C ALA A 217 26.82 -5.78 -0.82
N ASP A 218 25.54 -6.18 -0.78
CA ASP A 218 25.13 -7.53 -0.41
C ASP A 218 25.22 -8.49 -1.61
N GLN A 219 25.83 -9.65 -1.41
CA GLN A 219 26.07 -10.60 -2.51
C GLN A 219 24.78 -11.27 -2.98
N ALA A 220 23.83 -11.56 -2.09
CA ALA A 220 22.56 -12.19 -2.46
C ALA A 220 21.70 -11.21 -3.25
N ASP A 221 21.67 -9.93 -2.85
CA ASP A 221 21.00 -8.87 -3.58
C ASP A 221 21.62 -8.65 -4.97
N ALA A 222 22.95 -8.69 -5.06
CA ALA A 222 23.67 -8.57 -6.33
C ALA A 222 23.34 -9.73 -7.29
N ASP A 223 23.23 -10.95 -6.76
CA ASP A 223 22.89 -12.14 -7.56
C ASP A 223 21.43 -12.09 -8.03
N ALA A 224 20.50 -11.68 -7.16
CA ALA A 224 19.10 -11.46 -7.52
C ALA A 224 18.97 -10.40 -8.62
N PHE A 225 19.65 -9.26 -8.48
CA PHE A 225 19.65 -8.21 -9.49
C PHE A 225 20.20 -8.67 -10.85
N ARG A 226 21.28 -9.45 -10.86
CA ARG A 226 21.85 -9.97 -12.12
C ARG A 226 20.91 -10.94 -12.83
N ALA A 227 20.17 -11.75 -12.07
CA ALA A 227 19.14 -12.62 -12.63
C ALA A 227 18.06 -11.79 -13.33
N ASP A 228 17.57 -10.74 -12.66
CA ASP A 228 16.55 -9.84 -13.21
C ASP A 228 17.05 -9.03 -14.43
N ALA A 229 18.31 -8.58 -14.41
CA ALA A 229 18.91 -7.80 -15.50
C ALA A 229 19.26 -8.65 -16.75
N SER A 230 19.12 -9.97 -16.65
CA SER A 230 19.38 -10.92 -17.74
C SER A 230 18.09 -11.42 -18.41
N ALA A 231 16.93 -11.17 -17.79
CA ALA A 231 15.59 -11.53 -18.29
C ALA A 231 14.97 -10.40 -19.12
#